data_AF-A0A7V8AES6-F1
#
_entry.id   AF-A0A7V8AES6-F1
#
_cell.length_a   1.000
_cell.length_b   1.000
_cell.length_c   1.000
_cell.angle_alpha   90.00
_cell.angle_beta   90.00
_cell.angle_gamma   90.00
#
_symmetry.space_group_name_H-M   'P 1'
#
loop_
_entity.id
_entity.type
_entity.pdbx_description
1 polymer ?
#
loop_
_entity_poly.entity_id
_entity_poly.type
_entity_poly.pdbx_seq_one_letter_code
_entity_poly.pdbx_strand_id
1 'polypeptide(L)'
;MKKITISKTEIVIAWIIVIISAAGLFAVEAPVPQLQSVALPESLTPDSNGDDVFTDELRAVEGLLKGFSYDRGMSSEESRAHMEEQVRKAREFFSFAKETVLPHTTALAAGMKDPAGMIARGRRMTEANPSSWQGYDFVATGSLLVDDPASALENFEKARAAAPEAQKDWYRYMAAGCHNAMKAPDKAMEIYEEVIAGNRNWIAVKSAYISASVTLIGRDERKAAGYFDKGLSLHTPDERAGMLAAGICDNFRKLSPQPESCAVRRL
;
A
#
# COMPACT_ATOMS: atom_id res chain seq x y z
N MET A 1 20.79 -24.11 -12.01
CA MET A 1 19.95 -22.91 -11.85
C MET A 1 18.83 -23.24 -10.88
N LYS A 2 18.85 -22.73 -9.64
CA LYS A 2 17.73 -22.91 -8.70
C LYS A 2 16.59 -21.99 -9.16
N LYS A 3 15.44 -22.56 -9.50
CA LYS A 3 14.20 -21.80 -9.67
C LYS A 3 13.88 -21.16 -8.32
N ILE A 4 13.88 -19.83 -8.26
CA ILE A 4 13.35 -19.10 -7.12
C ILE A 4 11.83 -19.15 -7.29
N THR A 5 11.17 -19.98 -6.49
CA THR A 5 9.71 -20.09 -6.46
C THR A 5 9.22 -19.09 -5.43
N ILE A 6 8.68 -17.95 -5.88
CA ILE A 6 8.10 -16.91 -5.02
C ILE A 6 6.66 -17.32 -4.72
N SER A 7 6.31 -17.48 -3.44
CA SER A 7 4.94 -17.87 -3.04
C SER A 7 3.97 -16.68 -3.14
N LYS A 8 2.67 -16.95 -3.33
CA LYS A 8 1.59 -15.93 -3.28
C LYS A 8 1.67 -15.09 -2.00
N THR A 9 2.08 -15.72 -0.90
CA THR A 9 2.28 -15.11 0.42
C THR A 9 3.46 -14.14 0.44
N GLU A 10 4.54 -14.38 -0.29
CA GLU A 10 5.70 -13.47 -0.33
C GLU A 10 5.43 -12.21 -1.16
N ILE A 11 4.56 -12.29 -2.17
CA ILE A 11 4.11 -11.12 -2.93
C ILE A 11 3.19 -10.26 -2.06
N VAL A 12 2.19 -10.88 -1.41
CA VAL A 12 1.30 -10.18 -0.46
C VAL A 12 2.07 -9.64 0.74
N ILE A 13 3.05 -10.38 1.28
CA ILE A 13 3.96 -9.91 2.34
C ILE A 13 4.90 -8.81 1.83
N ALA A 14 5.37 -8.83 0.59
CA ALA A 14 6.16 -7.73 0.04
C ALA A 14 5.33 -6.44 -0.11
N TRP A 15 4.08 -6.54 -0.55
CA TRP A 15 3.13 -5.42 -0.57
C TRP A 15 2.78 -4.97 0.85
N ILE A 16 2.51 -5.89 1.77
CA ILE A 16 2.23 -5.63 3.17
C ILE A 16 3.46 -5.05 3.89
N ILE A 17 4.70 -5.46 3.59
CA ILE A 17 5.90 -4.89 4.20
C ILE A 17 6.14 -3.49 3.67
N VAL A 18 5.91 -3.21 2.38
CA VAL A 18 5.99 -1.83 1.85
C VAL A 18 4.88 -0.94 2.44
N ILE A 19 3.68 -1.48 2.66
CA ILE A 19 2.54 -0.77 3.26
C ILE A 19 2.69 -0.59 4.79
N ILE A 20 3.17 -1.61 5.52
CA ILE A 20 3.39 -1.60 6.97
C ILE A 20 4.65 -0.80 7.32
N SER A 21 5.71 -0.81 6.50
CA SER A 21 6.89 0.00 6.78
C SER A 21 6.56 1.49 6.75
N ALA A 22 5.71 1.94 5.81
CA ALA A 22 5.23 3.32 5.79
C ALA A 22 4.30 3.68 6.97
N ALA A 23 3.45 2.74 7.42
CA ALA A 23 2.53 2.95 8.54
C ALA A 23 3.19 2.78 9.93
N GLY A 24 4.25 1.99 10.02
CA GLY A 24 4.92 1.60 11.27
C GLY A 24 6.25 2.29 11.56
N LEU A 25 6.87 2.98 10.60
CA LEU A 25 8.13 3.70 10.85
C LEU A 25 7.94 4.96 11.72
N PHE A 26 6.72 5.49 11.91
CA PHE A 26 6.53 6.82 12.52
C PHE A 26 5.38 6.97 13.53
N ALA A 27 4.83 5.88 14.07
CA ALA A 27 3.95 5.98 15.23
C ALA A 27 4.76 6.24 16.52
N VAL A 28 4.37 7.28 17.24
CA VAL A 28 4.85 7.75 18.56
C VAL A 28 5.35 6.62 19.46
N GLU A 29 6.59 6.77 19.99
CA GLU A 29 7.26 6.08 21.13
C GLU A 29 6.49 4.94 21.82
N ALA A 30 6.03 3.97 21.07
CA ALA A 30 5.58 2.68 21.58
C ALA A 30 6.68 1.69 21.19
N PRO A 31 7.14 0.83 22.11
CA PRO A 31 8.10 -0.21 21.76
C PRO A 31 7.44 -1.12 20.73
N VAL A 32 7.84 -0.97 19.47
CA VAL A 32 7.48 -1.91 18.41
C VAL A 32 8.09 -3.24 18.82
N PRO A 33 7.30 -4.28 19.09
CA PRO A 33 7.85 -5.62 19.22
C PRO A 33 8.54 -5.91 17.89
N GLN A 34 9.83 -6.24 17.94
CA GLN A 34 10.53 -6.78 16.79
C GLN A 34 9.60 -7.83 16.16
N LEU A 35 9.30 -7.67 14.87
CA LEU A 35 8.62 -8.68 14.06
C LEU A 35 9.48 -9.94 14.08
N GLN A 36 9.35 -10.72 15.15
CA GLN A 36 9.82 -12.09 15.21
C GLN A 36 9.03 -12.82 14.14
N SER A 37 9.77 -13.48 13.26
CA SER A 37 9.27 -14.28 12.14
C SER A 37 8.05 -15.08 12.56
N VAL A 38 6.86 -14.59 12.19
CA VAL A 38 5.62 -15.36 12.31
C VAL A 38 5.78 -16.54 11.38
N ALA A 39 5.92 -17.74 11.95
CA ALA A 39 5.90 -18.97 11.18
C ALA A 39 4.55 -19.08 10.48
N LEU A 40 4.59 -19.05 9.15
CA LEU A 40 3.39 -19.15 8.31
C LEU A 40 2.75 -20.54 8.45
N PRO A 41 1.41 -20.63 8.41
CA PRO A 41 0.71 -21.92 8.44
C PRO A 41 1.08 -22.78 7.21
N GLU A 42 1.31 -24.06 7.47
CA GLU A 42 1.96 -25.04 6.59
C GLU A 42 1.05 -25.63 5.49
N SER A 43 -0.03 -24.95 5.10
CA SER A 43 -1.02 -25.53 4.18
C SER A 43 -1.38 -24.61 3.01
N LEU A 44 -0.42 -24.31 2.12
CA LEU A 44 -0.71 -23.74 0.80
C LEU A 44 0.33 -24.25 -0.21
N THR A 45 0.11 -25.45 -0.76
CA THR A 45 0.84 -25.95 -1.92
C THR A 45 0.33 -25.32 -3.23
N PRO A 46 1.19 -25.20 -4.25
CA PRO A 46 1.00 -24.29 -5.37
C PRO A 46 0.20 -24.91 -6.52
N ASP A 47 -0.60 -24.09 -7.21
CA ASP A 47 -0.87 -24.31 -8.62
C ASP A 47 -0.47 -23.07 -9.44
N SER A 48 0.21 -23.36 -10.53
CA SER A 48 0.85 -22.42 -11.44
C SER A 48 -0.19 -21.72 -12.30
N ASN A 49 -0.34 -20.41 -12.13
CA ASN A 49 -0.46 -19.39 -13.18
C ASN A 49 -0.57 -18.03 -12.50
N GLY A 50 0.31 -17.09 -12.85
CA GLY A 50 0.21 -15.71 -12.36
C GLY A 50 -1.14 -15.04 -12.70
N ASP A 51 -1.88 -15.60 -13.67
CA ASP A 51 -3.24 -15.18 -14.02
C ASP A 51 -4.27 -15.43 -12.91
N ASP A 52 -4.12 -16.48 -12.11
CA ASP A 52 -5.13 -16.84 -11.10
C ASP A 52 -5.16 -15.82 -9.95
N VAL A 53 -4.00 -15.28 -9.55
CA VAL A 53 -3.91 -14.28 -8.46
C VAL A 53 -4.55 -12.95 -8.86
N PHE A 54 -4.23 -12.43 -10.04
CA PHE A 54 -4.85 -11.19 -10.52
C PHE A 54 -6.33 -11.38 -10.82
N THR A 55 -6.74 -12.59 -11.23
CA THR A 55 -8.15 -12.93 -11.41
C THR A 55 -8.90 -12.97 -10.08
N ASP A 56 -8.32 -13.54 -9.03
CA ASP A 56 -8.91 -13.57 -7.70
C ASP A 56 -8.98 -12.18 -7.05
N GLU A 57 -7.93 -11.36 -7.21
CA GLU A 57 -7.95 -9.95 -6.78
C GLU A 57 -9.00 -9.14 -7.55
N LEU A 58 -9.12 -9.35 -8.86
CA LEU A 58 -10.16 -8.71 -9.66
C LEU A 58 -11.57 -9.11 -9.22
N ARG A 59 -11.80 -10.40 -8.92
CA ARG A 59 -13.09 -10.86 -8.35
C ARG A 59 -13.34 -10.23 -6.98
N ALA A 60 -12.30 -10.08 -6.15
CA ALA A 60 -12.43 -9.43 -4.84
C ALA A 60 -12.78 -7.94 -4.99
N VAL A 61 -12.15 -7.23 -5.93
CA VAL A 61 -12.49 -5.84 -6.27
C VAL A 61 -13.90 -5.74 -6.83
N GLU A 62 -14.30 -6.63 -7.73
CA GLU A 62 -15.69 -6.72 -8.25
C GLU A 62 -16.70 -6.95 -7.11
N GLY A 63 -16.38 -7.81 -6.13
CA GLY A 63 -17.19 -8.05 -4.94
C GLY A 63 -17.30 -6.81 -4.04
N LEU A 64 -16.18 -6.10 -3.81
CA LEU A 64 -16.16 -4.86 -3.03
C LEU A 64 -16.97 -3.74 -3.70
N LEU A 65 -16.83 -3.57 -5.02
CA LEU A 65 -17.55 -2.55 -5.78
C LEU A 65 -19.06 -2.81 -5.80
N LYS A 66 -19.48 -4.08 -5.87
CA LYS A 66 -20.89 -4.47 -5.71
C LYS A 66 -21.43 -4.07 -4.35
N GLY A 67 -20.67 -4.29 -3.27
CA GLY A 67 -21.04 -3.86 -1.91
C GLY A 67 -21.24 -2.35 -1.80
N PHE A 68 -20.29 -1.54 -2.28
CA PHE A 68 -20.36 -0.07 -2.17
C PHE A 68 -21.50 0.56 -2.98
N SER A 69 -21.95 -0.08 -4.05
CA SER A 69 -23.06 0.44 -4.83
C SER A 69 -24.40 0.39 -4.09
N TYR A 70 -24.60 -0.58 -3.18
CA TYR A 70 -25.81 -0.65 -2.37
C TYR A 70 -25.84 0.45 -1.29
N ASP A 71 -24.68 0.84 -0.76
CA ASP A 71 -24.58 1.83 0.32
C ASP A 71 -24.78 3.28 -0.14
N ARG A 72 -24.68 3.56 -1.44
CA ARG A 72 -24.75 4.93 -2.01
C ARG A 72 -26.13 5.37 -2.46
N GLY A 73 -27.17 4.54 -2.32
CA GLY A 73 -28.54 4.89 -2.74
C GLY A 73 -28.66 5.18 -4.24
N MET A 74 -27.72 4.70 -5.05
CA MET A 74 -27.71 4.90 -6.51
C MET A 74 -28.85 4.12 -7.14
N SER A 75 -29.42 4.62 -8.24
CA SER A 75 -30.35 3.82 -9.04
C SER A 75 -29.63 2.59 -9.60
N SER A 76 -30.38 1.54 -9.97
CA SER A 76 -29.79 0.32 -10.54
C SER A 76 -28.97 0.58 -11.82
N GLU A 77 -29.33 1.60 -12.60
CA GLU A 77 -28.62 1.96 -13.83
C GLU A 77 -27.32 2.72 -13.54
N GLU A 78 -27.34 3.71 -12.64
CA GLU A 78 -26.15 4.44 -12.19
C GLU A 78 -25.17 3.54 -11.46
N SER A 79 -25.70 2.64 -10.62
CA SER A 79 -24.96 1.56 -9.96
C SER A 79 -24.20 0.72 -10.98
N ARG A 80 -24.90 0.22 -12.01
CA ARG A 80 -24.31 -0.61 -13.06
C ARG A 80 -23.23 0.13 -13.84
N ALA A 81 -23.51 1.35 -14.30
CA ALA A 81 -22.54 2.16 -15.04
C ALA A 81 -21.29 2.48 -14.19
N HIS A 82 -21.47 2.79 -12.91
CA HIS A 82 -20.37 3.00 -11.98
C HIS A 82 -19.53 1.73 -11.79
N MET A 83 -20.18 0.58 -11.56
CA MET A 83 -19.47 -0.70 -11.41
C MET A 83 -18.70 -1.08 -12.68
N GLU A 84 -19.31 -0.98 -13.86
CA GLU A 84 -18.66 -1.28 -15.13
C GLU A 84 -17.39 -0.43 -15.32
N GLU A 85 -17.46 0.86 -15.02
CA GLU A 85 -16.32 1.77 -15.11
C GLU A 85 -15.21 1.45 -14.09
N GLN A 86 -15.57 1.17 -12.83
CA GLN A 86 -14.57 0.82 -11.81
C GLN A 86 -13.91 -0.54 -12.09
N VAL A 87 -14.67 -1.53 -12.57
CA VAL A 87 -14.15 -2.84 -12.97
C VAL A 87 -13.24 -2.71 -14.19
N ARG A 88 -13.61 -1.90 -15.18
CA ARG A 88 -12.75 -1.61 -16.34
C ARG A 88 -11.42 -1.00 -15.90
N LYS A 89 -11.45 0.02 -15.04
CA LYS A 89 -10.24 0.64 -14.46
C LYS A 89 -9.38 -0.36 -13.68
N ALA A 90 -10.00 -1.22 -12.88
CA ALA A 90 -9.29 -2.27 -12.14
C ALA A 90 -8.59 -3.25 -13.09
N ARG A 91 -9.27 -3.70 -14.16
CA ARG A 91 -8.68 -4.59 -15.17
C ARG A 91 -7.47 -3.97 -15.88
N GLU A 92 -7.61 -2.72 -16.31
CA GLU A 92 -6.51 -1.97 -16.96
C GLU A 92 -5.32 -1.83 -16.02
N PHE A 93 -5.57 -1.48 -14.76
CA PHE A 93 -4.52 -1.38 -13.75
C PHE A 93 -3.86 -2.74 -13.47
N PHE A 94 -4.61 -3.82 -13.31
CA PHE A 94 -4.04 -5.15 -13.03
C PHE A 94 -3.20 -5.68 -14.19
N SER A 95 -3.63 -5.44 -15.44
CA SER A 95 -2.84 -5.76 -16.63
C SER A 95 -1.49 -5.03 -16.60
N PHE A 96 -1.52 -3.72 -16.37
CA PHE A 96 -0.31 -2.92 -16.20
C PHE A 96 0.54 -3.38 -14.99
N ALA A 97 -0.10 -3.71 -13.88
CA ALA A 97 0.57 -4.13 -12.65
C ALA A 97 1.32 -5.45 -12.85
N LYS A 98 0.72 -6.43 -13.52
CA LYS A 98 1.34 -7.71 -13.83
C LYS A 98 2.60 -7.55 -14.67
N GLU A 99 2.55 -6.72 -15.71
CA GLU A 99 3.66 -6.57 -16.67
C GLU A 99 4.77 -5.65 -16.16
N THR A 100 4.39 -4.59 -15.43
CA THR A 100 5.33 -3.50 -15.10
C THR A 100 5.67 -3.46 -13.61
N VAL A 101 4.66 -3.56 -12.75
CA VAL A 101 4.80 -3.25 -11.32
C VAL A 101 5.31 -4.45 -10.56
N LEU A 102 4.73 -5.63 -10.78
CA LEU A 102 5.07 -6.84 -10.05
C LEU A 102 6.56 -7.21 -10.20
N PRO A 103 7.18 -7.20 -11.40
CA PRO A 103 8.61 -7.48 -11.53
C PRO A 103 9.47 -6.45 -10.77
N HIS A 104 9.07 -5.17 -10.81
CA HIS A 104 9.80 -4.09 -10.13
C HIS A 104 9.68 -4.19 -8.60
N THR A 105 8.47 -4.35 -8.06
CA THR A 105 8.24 -4.53 -6.62
C THR A 105 8.94 -5.79 -6.10
N THR A 106 8.96 -6.87 -6.87
CA THR A 106 9.71 -8.09 -6.52
C THR A 106 11.21 -7.81 -6.41
N ALA A 107 11.75 -7.00 -7.33
CA ALA A 107 13.16 -6.62 -7.31
C ALA A 107 13.50 -5.67 -6.15
N LEU A 108 12.59 -4.76 -5.76
CA LEU A 108 12.72 -3.95 -4.55
C LEU A 108 12.72 -4.83 -3.30
N ALA A 109 11.75 -5.74 -3.18
CA ALA A 109 11.60 -6.62 -2.03
C ALA A 109 12.84 -7.50 -1.80
N ALA A 110 13.41 -8.05 -2.88
CA ALA A 110 14.65 -8.83 -2.81
C ALA A 110 15.85 -7.99 -2.32
N GLY A 111 15.83 -6.67 -2.56
CA GLY A 111 16.89 -5.75 -2.15
C GLY A 111 16.78 -5.24 -0.71
N MET A 112 15.65 -5.42 -0.01
CA MET A 112 15.41 -4.75 1.28
C MET A 112 16.43 -5.06 2.38
N LYS A 113 17.15 -6.20 2.28
CA LYS A 113 18.23 -6.58 3.22
C LYS A 113 19.59 -5.96 2.88
N ASP A 114 19.70 -5.29 1.74
CA ASP A 114 20.88 -4.56 1.27
C ASP A 114 20.48 -3.17 0.72
N PRO A 115 20.12 -2.21 1.60
CA PRO A 115 19.72 -0.88 1.18
C PRO A 115 20.81 -0.14 0.38
N ALA A 116 22.09 -0.34 0.72
CA ALA A 116 23.22 0.25 -0.01
C ALA A 116 23.29 -0.28 -1.46
N GLY A 117 23.11 -1.59 -1.64
CA GLY A 117 23.01 -2.20 -2.96
C GLY A 117 21.80 -1.72 -3.76
N MET A 118 20.65 -1.50 -3.12
CA MET A 118 19.47 -0.89 -3.74
C MET A 118 19.78 0.52 -4.29
N ILE A 119 20.36 1.39 -3.45
CA ILE A 119 20.74 2.76 -3.83
C ILE A 119 21.74 2.73 -5.00
N ALA A 120 22.79 1.91 -4.90
CA ALA A 120 23.80 1.80 -5.95
C ALA A 120 23.21 1.28 -7.27
N ARG A 121 22.29 0.32 -7.21
CA ARG A 121 21.56 -0.18 -8.38
C ARG A 121 20.69 0.91 -8.99
N GLY A 122 19.91 1.62 -8.18
CA GLY A 122 19.05 2.70 -8.65
C GLY A 122 19.83 3.80 -9.35
N ARG A 123 20.98 4.22 -8.79
CA ARG A 123 21.89 5.20 -9.41
C ARG A 123 22.38 4.76 -10.78
N ARG A 124 22.84 3.50 -10.92
CA ARG A 124 23.25 2.96 -12.23
C ARG A 124 22.12 2.97 -13.25
N MET A 125 20.88 2.70 -12.82
CA MET A 125 19.71 2.76 -13.71
C MET A 125 19.44 4.19 -14.18
N THR A 126 19.55 5.19 -13.29
CA THR A 126 19.37 6.60 -13.64
C THR A 126 20.53 7.18 -14.45
N GLU A 127 21.75 6.70 -14.25
CA GLU A 127 22.91 7.04 -15.09
C GLU A 127 22.74 6.52 -16.52
N ALA A 128 22.25 5.29 -16.67
CA ALA A 128 21.98 4.69 -17.98
C ALA A 128 20.73 5.28 -18.66
N ASN A 129 19.72 5.65 -17.87
CA ASN A 129 18.49 6.27 -18.33
C ASN A 129 18.01 7.30 -17.31
N PRO A 130 18.25 8.61 -17.54
CA PRO A 130 17.83 9.69 -16.63
C PRO A 130 16.33 9.78 -16.36
N SER A 131 15.51 9.14 -17.20
CA SER A 131 14.06 9.04 -17.05
C SER A 131 13.61 7.69 -16.45
N SER A 132 14.52 6.93 -15.82
CA SER A 132 14.17 5.66 -15.19
C SER A 132 13.47 5.91 -13.85
N TRP A 133 12.13 5.88 -13.88
CA TRP A 133 11.32 5.93 -12.65
C TRP A 133 11.67 4.77 -11.70
N GLN A 134 11.95 3.57 -12.21
CA GLN A 134 12.39 2.43 -11.39
C GLN A 134 13.72 2.72 -10.68
N GLY A 135 14.66 3.37 -11.38
CA GLY A 135 15.96 3.73 -10.82
C GLY A 135 15.80 4.69 -9.64
N TYR A 136 14.98 5.73 -9.82
CA TYR A 136 14.63 6.65 -8.73
C TYR A 136 13.93 5.94 -7.56
N ASP A 137 13.02 5.02 -7.83
CA ASP A 137 12.32 4.25 -6.79
C ASP A 137 13.26 3.34 -5.98
N PHE A 138 14.24 2.71 -6.64
CA PHE A 138 15.29 1.95 -5.95
C PHE A 138 16.10 2.83 -4.99
N VAL A 139 16.48 4.03 -5.43
CA VAL A 139 17.18 4.99 -4.57
C VAL A 139 16.28 5.42 -3.42
N ALA A 140 15.05 5.81 -3.71
CA ALA A 140 14.12 6.33 -2.71
C ALA A 140 13.80 5.31 -1.62
N THR A 141 13.46 4.08 -2.02
CA THR A 141 13.17 2.98 -1.10
C THR A 141 14.41 2.61 -0.28
N GLY A 142 15.59 2.55 -0.92
CA GLY A 142 16.85 2.30 -0.21
C GLY A 142 17.16 3.40 0.83
N SER A 143 16.92 4.66 0.50
CA SER A 143 17.08 5.80 1.42
C SER A 143 16.14 5.72 2.62
N LEU A 144 14.86 5.33 2.43
CA LEU A 144 13.94 5.09 3.55
C LEU A 144 14.44 4.01 4.50
N LEU A 145 15.00 2.91 3.97
CA LEU A 145 15.51 1.80 4.77
C LEU A 145 16.74 2.16 5.62
N VAL A 146 17.41 3.27 5.32
CA VAL A 146 18.53 3.81 6.12
C VAL A 146 18.15 5.11 6.85
N ASP A 147 16.86 5.35 7.04
CA ASP A 147 16.30 6.50 7.75
C ASP A 147 16.73 7.87 7.16
N ASP A 148 16.79 7.95 5.82
CA ASP A 148 17.01 9.20 5.08
C ASP A 148 15.75 9.61 4.29
N PRO A 149 14.71 10.13 4.98
CA PRO A 149 13.46 10.51 4.35
C PRO A 149 13.58 11.73 3.42
N ALA A 150 14.61 12.57 3.59
CA ALA A 150 14.85 13.71 2.72
C ALA A 150 15.35 13.26 1.33
N SER A 151 16.33 12.37 1.30
CA SER A 151 16.78 11.74 0.05
C SER A 151 15.69 10.88 -0.59
N ALA A 152 14.90 10.18 0.22
CA ALA A 152 13.77 9.41 -0.26
C ALA A 152 12.73 10.32 -0.95
N LEU A 153 12.33 11.42 -0.32
CA LEU A 153 11.38 12.37 -0.90
C LEU A 153 11.85 12.89 -2.25
N GLU A 154 13.11 13.35 -2.34
CA GLU A 154 13.68 13.87 -3.59
C GLU A 154 13.57 12.83 -4.72
N ASN A 155 13.89 11.57 -4.43
CA ASN A 155 13.87 10.52 -5.44
C ASN A 155 12.46 10.03 -5.75
N PHE A 156 11.53 9.99 -4.80
CA PHE A 156 10.12 9.71 -5.11
C PHE A 156 9.50 10.80 -5.99
N GLU A 157 9.85 12.07 -5.80
CA GLU A 157 9.40 13.14 -6.69
C GLU A 157 9.94 12.99 -8.12
N LYS A 158 11.20 12.59 -8.28
CA LYS A 158 11.78 12.27 -9.59
C LYS A 158 11.13 11.02 -10.21
N ALA A 159 10.88 9.98 -9.41
CA ALA A 159 10.14 8.80 -9.85
C ALA A 159 8.75 9.18 -10.34
N ARG A 160 8.01 10.00 -9.58
CA ARG A 160 6.69 10.52 -9.95
C ARG A 160 6.70 11.30 -11.27
N ALA A 161 7.71 12.13 -11.49
CA ALA A 161 7.84 12.91 -12.72
C ALA A 161 8.05 12.02 -13.95
N ALA A 162 8.80 10.92 -13.80
CA ALA A 162 9.15 10.00 -14.88
C ALA A 162 8.19 8.80 -15.05
N ALA A 163 7.36 8.51 -14.05
CA ALA A 163 6.51 7.33 -14.02
C ALA A 163 5.31 7.41 -14.99
N PRO A 164 4.80 6.26 -15.48
CA PRO A 164 3.51 6.19 -16.14
C PRO A 164 2.40 6.80 -15.27
N GLU A 165 1.37 7.38 -15.88
CA GLU A 165 0.30 8.09 -15.16
C GLU A 165 -0.35 7.22 -14.07
N ALA A 166 -0.55 5.92 -14.36
CA ALA A 166 -1.10 4.95 -13.41
C ALA A 166 -0.26 4.77 -12.12
N GLN A 167 1.02 5.15 -12.11
CA GLN A 167 1.92 5.05 -10.94
C GLN A 167 2.13 6.36 -10.20
N LYS A 168 1.72 7.50 -10.76
CA LYS A 168 2.06 8.79 -10.14
C LYS A 168 1.44 8.96 -8.76
N ASP A 169 0.22 8.48 -8.53
CA ASP A 169 -0.43 8.54 -7.22
C ASP A 169 0.23 7.63 -6.19
N TRP A 170 0.85 6.51 -6.61
CA TRP A 170 1.68 5.71 -5.71
C TRP A 170 2.87 6.51 -5.19
N TYR A 171 3.57 7.22 -6.08
CA TYR A 171 4.70 8.06 -5.65
C TYR A 171 4.29 9.30 -4.87
N ARG A 172 3.10 9.88 -5.13
CA ARG A 172 2.53 10.91 -4.23
C ARG A 172 2.32 10.36 -2.82
N TYR A 173 1.74 9.17 -2.71
CA TYR A 173 1.54 8.50 -1.43
C TYR A 173 2.87 8.24 -0.69
N MET A 174 3.90 7.75 -1.39
CA MET A 174 5.23 7.52 -0.80
C MET A 174 5.90 8.84 -0.34
N ALA A 175 5.78 9.91 -1.12
CA ALA A 175 6.24 11.24 -0.75
C ALA A 175 5.55 11.77 0.52
N ALA A 176 4.24 11.55 0.67
CA ALA A 176 3.51 11.89 1.89
C ALA A 176 4.06 11.15 3.13
N GLY A 177 4.43 9.87 2.97
CA GLY A 177 5.13 9.10 4.01
C GLY A 177 6.45 9.75 4.44
N CYS A 178 7.22 10.29 3.48
CA CYS A 178 8.46 11.01 3.77
C CYS A 178 8.20 12.32 4.53
N HIS A 179 7.12 13.06 4.20
CA HIS A 179 6.73 14.24 4.96
C HIS A 179 6.38 13.91 6.43
N ASN A 180 5.65 12.82 6.65
CA ASN A 180 5.39 12.31 8.00
C ASN A 180 6.68 11.97 8.76
N ALA A 181 7.62 11.29 8.10
CA ALA A 181 8.93 10.96 8.66
C ALA A 181 9.69 12.20 9.12
N MET A 182 9.66 13.26 8.31
CA MET A 182 10.26 14.56 8.59
C MET A 182 9.43 15.44 9.53
N LYS A 183 8.47 14.87 10.26
CA LYS A 183 7.61 15.57 11.24
C LYS A 183 6.79 16.71 10.61
N ALA A 184 6.36 16.55 9.36
CA ALA A 184 5.46 17.44 8.65
C ALA A 184 4.09 16.78 8.38
N PRO A 185 3.32 16.41 9.42
CA PRO A 185 2.13 15.58 9.26
C PRO A 185 0.96 16.32 8.60
N ASP A 186 0.90 17.66 8.68
CA ASP A 186 -0.09 18.44 7.92
C ASP A 186 0.11 18.31 6.41
N LYS A 187 1.37 18.35 5.97
CA LYS A 187 1.69 18.19 4.55
C LYS A 187 1.41 16.77 4.07
N ALA A 188 1.71 15.77 4.90
CA ALA A 188 1.36 14.39 4.61
C ALA A 188 -0.17 14.21 4.47
N MET A 189 -0.95 14.78 5.38
CA MET A 189 -2.42 14.72 5.33
C MET A 189 -3.01 15.37 4.08
N GLU A 190 -2.53 16.55 3.69
CA GLU A 190 -2.94 17.20 2.43
C GLU A 190 -2.75 16.26 1.24
N ILE A 191 -1.57 15.64 1.12
CA ILE A 191 -1.26 14.75 0.00
C ILE A 191 -2.07 13.45 0.08
N TYR A 192 -2.28 12.86 1.26
CA TYR A 192 -3.13 11.68 1.40
C TYR A 192 -4.56 11.96 0.96
N GLU A 193 -5.12 13.10 1.35
CA GLU A 193 -6.47 13.50 0.96
C GLU A 193 -6.57 13.77 -0.56
N GLU A 194 -5.54 14.36 -1.17
CA GLU A 194 -5.46 14.51 -2.63
C GLU A 194 -5.45 13.15 -3.36
N VAL A 195 -4.67 12.18 -2.88
CA VAL A 195 -4.62 10.81 -3.44
C VAL A 195 -5.98 10.12 -3.31
N ILE A 196 -6.61 10.23 -2.13
CA ILE A 196 -7.94 9.66 -1.86
C ILE A 196 -9.00 10.30 -2.76
N ALA A 197 -9.01 11.62 -2.88
CA ALA A 197 -9.98 12.36 -3.70
C ALA A 197 -9.77 12.09 -5.20
N GLY A 198 -8.52 11.99 -5.64
CA GLY A 198 -8.17 11.70 -7.04
C GLY A 198 -8.58 10.29 -7.47
N ASN A 199 -8.48 9.30 -6.59
CA ASN A 199 -8.91 7.92 -6.80
C ASN A 199 -8.42 7.28 -8.13
N ARG A 200 -7.17 7.57 -8.54
CA ARG A 200 -6.63 7.06 -9.83
C ARG A 200 -5.78 5.81 -9.68
N ASN A 201 -5.30 5.51 -8.48
CA ASN A 201 -4.54 4.30 -8.19
C ASN A 201 -5.09 3.67 -6.91
N TRP A 202 -5.79 2.53 -7.06
CA TRP A 202 -6.47 1.86 -5.96
C TRP A 202 -5.54 1.51 -4.79
N ILE A 203 -4.31 1.07 -5.11
CA ILE A 203 -3.33 0.70 -4.08
C ILE A 203 -2.88 1.94 -3.31
N ALA A 204 -2.61 3.05 -4.00
CA ALA A 204 -2.26 4.30 -3.36
C ALA A 204 -3.42 4.81 -2.47
N VAL A 205 -4.67 4.69 -2.93
CA VAL A 205 -5.86 5.12 -2.19
C VAL A 205 -6.05 4.32 -0.90
N LYS A 206 -6.06 2.98 -0.98
CA LYS A 206 -6.25 2.15 0.22
C LYS A 206 -5.12 2.36 1.23
N SER A 207 -3.88 2.56 0.74
CA SER A 207 -2.72 2.85 1.59
C SER A 207 -2.81 4.26 2.20
N ALA A 208 -3.26 5.26 1.45
CA ALA A 208 -3.45 6.62 1.92
C ALA A 208 -4.50 6.69 3.04
N TYR A 209 -5.61 5.96 2.94
CA TYR A 209 -6.58 5.87 4.04
C TYR A 209 -5.96 5.34 5.33
N ILE A 210 -5.20 4.24 5.25
CA ILE A 210 -4.54 3.64 6.41
C ILE A 210 -3.50 4.61 6.99
N SER A 211 -2.63 5.18 6.18
CA SER A 211 -1.59 6.10 6.66
C SER A 211 -2.16 7.40 7.20
N ALA A 212 -3.22 7.95 6.58
CA ALA A 212 -3.94 9.10 7.11
C ALA A 212 -4.61 8.78 8.46
N SER A 213 -5.18 7.58 8.62
CA SER A 213 -5.77 7.16 9.90
C SER A 213 -4.75 7.17 11.04
N VAL A 214 -3.55 6.64 10.79
CA VAL A 214 -2.46 6.63 11.78
C VAL A 214 -1.95 8.05 12.05
N THR A 215 -1.83 8.88 11.02
CA THR A 215 -1.39 10.27 11.13
C THR A 215 -2.33 11.13 11.98
N LEU A 216 -3.61 10.76 12.07
CA LEU A 216 -4.65 11.47 12.81
C LEU A 216 -4.78 11.02 14.28
N ILE A 217 -4.09 9.95 14.71
CA ILE A 217 -4.11 9.49 16.11
C ILE A 217 -3.65 10.62 17.03
N GLY A 218 -4.44 10.93 18.07
CA GLY A 218 -4.19 12.03 19.01
C GLY A 218 -4.47 13.44 18.45
N ARG A 219 -4.95 13.55 17.21
CA ARG A 219 -5.26 14.83 16.54
C ARG A 219 -6.75 14.94 16.22
N ASP A 220 -7.31 13.90 15.62
CA ASP A 220 -8.73 13.76 15.33
C ASP A 220 -9.10 12.26 15.35
N GLU A 221 -9.45 11.76 16.53
CA GLU A 221 -9.68 10.32 16.76
C GLU A 221 -10.87 9.79 15.96
N ARG A 222 -11.91 10.61 15.76
CA ARG A 222 -13.09 10.20 14.99
C ARG A 222 -12.75 10.04 13.52
N LYS A 223 -12.03 11.01 12.94
CA LYS A 223 -11.59 10.93 11.55
C LYS A 223 -10.56 9.83 11.36
N ALA A 224 -9.67 9.61 12.34
CA ALA A 224 -8.75 8.48 12.36
C ALA A 224 -9.49 7.14 12.26
N ALA A 225 -10.48 6.90 13.13
CA ALA A 225 -11.27 5.68 13.10
C ALA A 225 -12.01 5.48 11.76
N GLY A 226 -12.69 6.52 11.26
CA GLY A 226 -13.40 6.46 9.99
C GLY A 226 -12.49 6.19 8.78
N TYR A 227 -11.29 6.78 8.76
CA TYR A 227 -10.29 6.50 7.71
C TYR A 227 -9.73 5.09 7.79
N PHE A 228 -9.52 4.58 9.01
CA PHE A 228 -9.07 3.20 9.19
C PHE A 228 -10.11 2.21 8.68
N ASP A 229 -11.36 2.34 9.12
CA ASP A 229 -12.45 1.46 8.68
C ASP A 229 -12.64 1.54 7.16
N LYS A 230 -12.58 2.75 6.60
CA LYS A 230 -12.66 2.91 5.15
C LYS A 230 -11.49 2.24 4.45
N GLY A 231 -10.25 2.49 4.89
CA GLY A 231 -9.05 1.87 4.35
C GLY A 231 -9.11 0.35 4.40
N LEU A 232 -9.46 -0.22 5.55
CA LEU A 232 -9.55 -1.67 5.73
C LEU A 232 -10.64 -2.26 4.82
N SER A 233 -11.79 -1.59 4.64
CA SER A 233 -12.85 -2.04 3.74
C SER A 233 -12.41 -2.16 2.27
N LEU A 234 -11.37 -1.43 1.86
CA LEU A 234 -10.83 -1.46 0.49
C LEU A 234 -9.80 -2.57 0.26
N HIS A 235 -9.38 -3.28 1.32
CA HIS A 235 -8.47 -4.41 1.24
C HIS A 235 -9.23 -5.71 0.97
N THR A 236 -8.58 -6.69 0.34
CA THR A 236 -9.16 -8.03 0.15
C THR A 236 -9.32 -8.74 1.51
N PRO A 237 -10.15 -9.80 1.62
CA PRO A 237 -10.28 -10.56 2.85
C PRO A 237 -8.94 -11.04 3.44
N ASP A 238 -8.03 -11.52 2.59
CA ASP A 238 -6.71 -12.03 3.00
C ASP A 238 -5.79 -10.90 3.46
N GLU A 239 -5.79 -9.77 2.75
CA GLU A 239 -5.04 -8.58 3.17
C GLU A 239 -5.52 -8.08 4.54
N ARG A 240 -6.84 -7.99 4.75
CA ARG A 240 -7.42 -7.62 6.05
C ARG A 240 -7.01 -8.59 7.14
N ALA A 241 -7.11 -9.90 6.89
CA ALA A 241 -6.72 -10.92 7.85
C ALA A 241 -5.23 -10.78 8.23
N GLY A 242 -4.36 -10.54 7.24
CA GLY A 242 -2.94 -10.28 7.46
C GLY A 242 -2.68 -9.03 8.30
N MET A 243 -3.35 -7.91 7.99
CA MET A 243 -3.22 -6.66 8.75
C MET A 243 -3.71 -6.81 10.20
N LEU A 244 -4.84 -7.48 10.42
CA LEU A 244 -5.39 -7.75 11.75
C LEU A 244 -4.47 -8.67 12.56
N ALA A 245 -3.95 -9.74 11.94
CA ALA A 245 -2.99 -10.66 12.55
C ALA A 245 -1.66 -9.97 12.90
N ALA A 246 -1.25 -8.96 12.12
CA ALA A 246 -0.10 -8.11 12.41
C ALA A 246 -0.32 -7.11 13.54
N GLY A 247 -1.51 -7.10 14.17
CA GLY A 247 -1.79 -6.25 15.33
C GLY A 247 -2.05 -4.79 14.98
N ILE A 248 -2.42 -4.45 13.74
CA ILE A 248 -2.62 -3.05 13.31
C ILE A 248 -3.63 -2.29 14.20
N CYS A 249 -4.59 -3.01 14.78
CA CYS A 249 -5.59 -2.47 15.70
C CYS A 249 -5.03 -1.97 17.03
N ASP A 250 -3.81 -2.37 17.41
CA ASP A 250 -3.18 -1.95 18.66
C ASP A 250 -2.91 -0.44 18.67
N ASN A 251 -2.68 0.15 17.50
CA ASN A 251 -2.54 1.60 17.31
C ASN A 251 -3.81 2.36 17.72
N PHE A 252 -4.98 1.72 17.64
CA PHE A 252 -6.28 2.37 17.81
C PHE A 252 -6.98 2.03 19.13
N ARG A 253 -6.38 1.15 19.96
CA ARG A 253 -7.01 0.60 21.18
C ARG A 253 -7.44 1.66 22.20
N LYS A 254 -6.80 2.83 22.19
CA LYS A 254 -7.09 3.94 23.12
C LYS A 254 -8.03 5.01 22.55
N LEU A 255 -8.42 4.91 21.28
CA LEU A 255 -9.27 5.92 20.65
C LEU A 255 -10.72 5.82 21.10
N SER A 256 -11.42 6.95 21.08
CA SER A 256 -12.87 7.02 21.26
C SER A 256 -13.51 7.93 20.19
N PRO A 257 -14.17 7.37 19.15
CA PRO A 257 -14.48 5.96 18.97
C PRO A 257 -13.27 5.13 18.49
N GLN A 258 -13.25 3.84 18.85
CA GLN A 258 -12.37 2.87 18.19
C GLN A 258 -12.90 2.58 16.78
N PRO A 259 -12.03 2.24 15.81
CA PRO A 259 -12.49 1.74 14.53
C PRO A 259 -13.38 0.50 14.72
N GLU A 260 -14.50 0.44 14.01
CA GLU A 260 -15.46 -0.66 14.10
C GLU A 260 -14.80 -1.99 13.74
N SER A 261 -13.88 -1.96 12.79
CA SER A 261 -13.11 -3.12 12.35
C SER A 261 -12.17 -3.68 13.44
N CYS A 262 -11.82 -2.85 14.43
CA CYS A 262 -10.98 -3.22 15.56
C CYS A 262 -11.77 -3.48 16.84
N ALA A 263 -13.07 -3.14 16.86
CA ALA A 263 -13.93 -3.46 17.97
C ALA A 263 -14.09 -4.98 18.04
N VAL A 264 -13.43 -5.60 19.03
CA VAL A 264 -13.65 -7.01 19.36
C VAL A 264 -15.15 -7.18 19.61
N ARG A 265 -15.87 -7.83 18.70
CA ARG A 265 -17.23 -8.28 18.98
C ARG A 265 -17.13 -9.27 20.13
N ARG A 266 -17.35 -8.79 21.36
CA ARG A 266 -17.72 -9.64 22.49
C ARG A 266 -19.09 -10.21 22.13
N LEU A 267 -19.09 -11.36 21.45
CA LEU A 267 -20.23 -12.27 21.43
C LEU A 267 -20.26 -13.02 22.77
#